data_AF-A0A2V6MHN5-F1
#
_entry.id   AF-A0A2V6MHN5-F1
#
_cell.length_a   1.000
_cell.length_b   1.000
_cell.length_c   1.000
_cell.angle_alpha   90.00
_cell.angle_beta   90.00
_cell.angle_gamma   90.00
#
_symmetry.space_group_name_H-M   'P 1'
#
loop_
_entity.id
_entity.type
_entity.pdbx_description
1 polymer ?
#
loop_
_entity_poly.entity_id
_entity_poly.type
_entity_poly.pdbx_seq_one_letter_code
_entity_poly.pdbx_strand_id
1 'polypeptide(L)'
;MVFDATARAELTTDRNGADAVLEKAAETDRLTRHGYVPLYYRTSHRLLAVKFPAGGARLYNLRLPANPMPKKYHAWSEWQKPDFVDEPGSTGPKRAGTGPDIEVRYHVETADD
;
A
#
# COMPACT_ATOMS: atom_id res chain seq x y z
N MET A 1 9.76 -20.71 -2.11
CA MET A 1 8.31 -20.46 -2.16
C MET A 1 8.09 -19.41 -3.24
N VAL A 2 7.39 -19.74 -4.32
CA VAL A 2 7.05 -18.79 -5.39
C VAL A 2 5.72 -18.16 -4.99
N PHE A 3 5.68 -16.85 -4.78
CA PHE A 3 4.43 -16.15 -4.52
C PHE A 3 3.63 -16.09 -5.82
N ASP A 4 2.59 -16.91 -5.92
CA ASP A 4 1.59 -16.83 -6.98
C ASP A 4 0.84 -15.47 -6.88
N ALA A 5 0.65 -14.85 -8.03
CA ALA A 5 0.62 -13.42 -8.24
C ALA A 5 -0.80 -12.82 -8.23
N THR A 6 -1.50 -12.88 -7.10
CA THR A 6 -2.85 -12.28 -6.96
C THR A 6 -3.05 -11.44 -5.70
N ALA A 7 -1.97 -10.93 -5.11
CA ALA A 7 -2.12 -9.88 -4.11
C ALA A 7 -2.89 -8.71 -4.72
N ARG A 8 -3.81 -8.12 -3.97
CA ARG A 8 -4.55 -6.90 -4.34
C ARG A 8 -4.18 -5.82 -3.36
N ALA A 9 -4.22 -4.57 -3.80
CA ALA A 9 -4.09 -3.44 -2.89
C ALA A 9 -5.26 -2.47 -3.07
N GLU A 10 -5.75 -1.91 -1.97
CA GLU A 10 -6.82 -0.94 -1.95
C GLU A 10 -6.41 0.23 -1.07
N LEU A 11 -6.59 1.45 -1.56
CA LEU A 11 -6.42 2.67 -0.78
C LEU A 11 -7.78 3.18 -0.33
N THR A 12 -8.03 3.13 0.97
CA THR A 12 -9.18 3.78 1.60
C THR A 12 -8.78 5.12 2.17
N THR A 13 -9.55 6.15 1.86
CA THR A 13 -9.42 7.49 2.42
C THR A 13 -10.66 7.87 3.24
N ASP A 14 -10.63 9.03 3.89
CA ASP A 14 -11.82 9.61 4.56
C ASP A 14 -12.94 10.02 3.58
N ARG A 15 -12.70 10.00 2.25
CA ARG A 15 -13.70 10.39 1.25
C ARG A 15 -14.05 9.32 0.24
N ASN A 16 -13.16 8.36 -0.01
CA ASN A 16 -13.34 7.36 -1.07
C ASN A 16 -12.46 6.13 -0.85
N GLY A 17 -12.77 5.03 -1.55
CA GLY A 17 -11.87 3.90 -1.76
C GLY A 17 -11.47 3.79 -3.23
N ALA A 18 -10.29 3.26 -3.51
CA ALA A 18 -9.86 2.91 -4.85
C ALA A 18 -8.95 1.66 -4.84
N ASP A 19 -9.16 0.76 -5.79
CA ASP A 19 -8.26 -0.36 -6.02
C ASP A 19 -6.98 0.13 -6.72
N ALA A 20 -5.84 -0.41 -6.28
CA ALA A 20 -4.59 -0.22 -6.96
C ALA A 20 -4.53 -1.08 -8.23
N VAL A 21 -4.00 -0.50 -9.30
CA VAL A 21 -3.58 -1.23 -10.49
C VAL A 21 -2.16 -1.71 -10.23
N LEU A 22 -2.01 -3.02 -10.03
CA LEU A 22 -0.71 -3.64 -9.83
C LEU A 22 -0.14 -4.12 -11.17
N GLU A 23 1.13 -3.80 -11.39
CA GLU A 23 1.89 -4.23 -12.55
C GLU A 23 2.27 -5.71 -12.44
N LYS A 24 2.51 -6.34 -13.60
CA LYS A 24 3.06 -7.69 -13.62
C LYS A 24 4.45 -7.67 -12.99
N ALA A 25 4.75 -8.73 -12.23
CA ALA A 25 6.09 -8.95 -11.70
C ALA A 25 7.12 -8.89 -12.83
N ALA A 26 8.21 -8.14 -12.64
CA ALA A 26 9.35 -8.27 -13.52
C ALA A 26 9.93 -9.69 -13.36
N GLU A 27 10.38 -10.31 -14.46
CA GLU A 27 10.99 -11.65 -14.40
C GLU A 27 12.22 -11.70 -13.51
N THR A 28 12.92 -10.57 -13.40
CA THR A 28 14.20 -10.37 -12.71
C THR A 28 14.06 -9.92 -11.25
N ASP A 29 12.93 -9.31 -10.87
CA ASP A 29 12.62 -8.94 -9.47
C ASP A 29 11.25 -9.47 -9.08
N ARG A 30 11.24 -10.70 -8.57
CA ARG A 30 10.02 -11.39 -8.13
C ARG A 30 9.58 -10.98 -6.72
N LEU A 31 10.43 -10.26 -5.97
CA LEU A 31 10.20 -9.90 -4.58
C LEU A 31 9.47 -8.56 -4.45
N THR A 32 9.63 -7.68 -5.43
CA THR A 32 8.92 -6.39 -5.47
C THR A 32 7.72 -6.46 -6.43
N ARG A 33 6.65 -5.74 -6.08
CA ARG A 33 5.51 -5.46 -6.97
C ARG A 33 5.30 -3.96 -7.02
N HIS A 34 5.11 -3.43 -8.22
CA HIS A 34 4.80 -2.02 -8.44
C HIS A 34 3.34 -1.87 -8.87
N GLY A 35 2.86 -0.65 -8.77
CA GLY A 35 1.51 -0.29 -9.15
C GLY A 35 1.18 1.13 -8.75
N TYR A 36 -0.01 1.56 -9.13
CA TYR A 36 -0.51 2.90 -8.84
C TYR A 36 -1.95 2.82 -8.35
N VAL A 37 -2.36 3.80 -7.55
CA VAL A 37 -3.73 3.93 -7.08
C VAL A 37 -4.12 5.41 -7.10
N PRO A 38 -5.31 5.77 -7.60
CA PRO A 38 -5.76 7.15 -7.59
C PRO A 38 -5.81 7.71 -6.17
N LEU A 39 -5.15 8.85 -5.97
CA LEU A 39 -5.14 9.57 -4.71
C LEU A 39 -6.01 10.83 -4.82
N TYR A 40 -7.10 10.88 -4.06
CA TYR A 40 -7.91 12.10 -3.95
C TYR A 40 -7.27 13.10 -2.99
N TYR A 41 -7.17 14.36 -3.43
CA TYR A 41 -6.66 15.45 -2.60
C TYR A 41 -7.59 15.82 -1.45
N ARG A 42 -7.06 16.52 -0.44
CA ARG A 42 -7.78 17.00 0.74
C ARG A 42 -8.40 15.87 1.59
N THR A 43 -7.74 14.71 1.55
CA THR A 43 -7.99 13.54 2.41
C THR A 43 -6.90 13.48 3.47
N SER A 44 -7.21 13.09 4.70
CA SER A 44 -6.23 13.10 5.82
C SER A 44 -5.92 11.71 6.37
N HIS A 45 -6.86 10.78 6.24
CA HIS A 45 -6.67 9.39 6.60
C HIS A 45 -6.50 8.58 5.33
N ARG A 46 -5.44 7.77 5.26
CA ARG A 46 -5.07 7.00 4.08
C ARG A 46 -4.57 5.64 4.51
N LEU A 47 -5.47 4.67 4.44
CA LEU A 47 -5.19 3.29 4.79
C LEU A 47 -5.01 2.50 3.50
N LEU A 48 -3.77 2.09 3.23
CA LEU A 48 -3.49 1.12 2.18
C LEU A 48 -3.63 -0.28 2.77
N ALA A 49 -4.49 -1.10 2.19
CA ALA A 49 -4.65 -2.51 2.54
C ALA A 49 -4.05 -3.39 1.43
N VAL A 50 -2.99 -4.14 1.73
CA VAL A 50 -2.45 -5.17 0.83
C VAL A 50 -3.05 -6.51 1.25
N LYS A 51 -3.91 -7.07 0.40
CA LYS A 51 -4.72 -8.28 0.64
C LYS A 51 -4.10 -9.48 -0.07
N PHE A 52 -3.98 -10.61 0.63
CA PHE A 52 -3.35 -11.82 0.09
C PHE A 52 -4.38 -12.82 -0.45
N PRO A 53 -4.03 -13.63 -1.46
CA PRO A 53 -4.94 -14.62 -2.05
C PRO A 53 -5.49 -15.64 -1.04
N ALA A 54 -4.67 -16.05 -0.07
CA ALA A 54 -5.06 -16.97 0.99
C ALA A 54 -5.89 -16.31 2.11
N GLY A 55 -6.28 -15.04 1.93
CA GLY A 55 -6.90 -14.21 2.95
C GLY A 55 -5.89 -13.42 3.78
N GLY A 56 -6.41 -12.57 4.65
CA GLY A 56 -5.63 -11.65 5.46
C GLY A 56 -5.14 -10.42 4.69
N ALA A 57 -4.64 -9.45 5.43
CA ALA A 57 -4.14 -8.19 4.92
C ALA A 57 -3.02 -7.60 5.78
N ARG A 58 -2.15 -6.82 5.14
CA ARG A 58 -1.26 -5.87 5.81
C ARG A 58 -1.82 -4.47 5.59
N LEU A 59 -1.95 -3.69 6.67
CA LEU A 59 -2.55 -2.36 6.64
C LEU A 59 -1.50 -1.31 6.96
N TYR A 60 -1.45 -0.26 6.14
CA TYR A 60 -0.46 0.80 6.21
C TYR A 60 -1.15 2.16 6.26
N ASN A 61 -0.86 2.95 7.29
CA ASN A 61 -1.20 4.36 7.32
C ASN A 61 -0.15 5.13 6.50
N LEU A 62 -0.52 5.59 5.31
CA LEU A 62 0.39 6.34 4.46
C LEU A 62 0.65 7.73 5.06
N ARG A 63 1.93 8.06 5.26
CA ARG A 63 2.42 9.28 5.92
C ARG A 63 2.48 10.46 4.95
N LEU A 64 1.39 10.68 4.23
CA LEU A 64 1.20 11.82 3.33
C LEU A 64 0.38 12.91 4.04
N PRO A 65 0.69 14.21 3.85
CA PRO A 65 -0.16 15.29 4.34
C PRO A 65 -1.46 15.38 3.52
N ALA A 66 -2.44 16.15 4.00
CA ALA A 66 -3.72 16.28 3.29
C ALA A 66 -3.58 16.83 1.86
N ASN A 67 -2.53 17.62 1.62
CA ASN A 67 -2.15 18.13 0.31
C ASN A 67 -0.69 17.71 -0.04
N PRO A 68 -0.49 16.56 -0.70
CA PRO A 68 0.84 16.06 -1.05
C PRO A 68 1.37 16.59 -2.39
N MET A 69 0.91 17.75 -2.86
CA MET A 69 1.40 18.42 -4.09
C MET A 69 2.87 18.89 -4.08
N PRO A 70 3.52 19.20 -2.95
CA PRO A 70 4.92 19.64 -2.99
C PRO A 70 5.86 18.57 -3.57
N LYS A 71 6.81 18.98 -4.41
CA LYS A 71 7.78 18.10 -5.13
C LYS A 71 8.47 17.06 -4.26
N LYS A 72 8.68 17.34 -2.96
CA LYS A 72 9.30 16.39 -2.02
C LYS A 72 8.53 15.06 -1.91
N TYR A 73 7.24 15.03 -2.22
CA TYR A 73 6.42 13.80 -2.21
C TYR A 73 6.44 13.05 -3.55
N HIS A 74 7.10 13.59 -4.59
CA HIS A 74 7.36 12.90 -5.85
C HIS A 74 8.62 12.02 -5.76
N ALA A 75 9.47 12.27 -4.76
CA ALA A 75 10.51 11.33 -4.38
C ALA A 75 9.90 10.15 -3.62
N TRP A 76 10.49 8.98 -3.79
CA TRP A 76 10.12 7.80 -3.04
C TRP A 76 10.28 8.01 -1.53
N SER A 77 9.27 7.56 -0.78
CA SER A 77 9.38 7.43 0.67
C SER A 77 10.44 6.40 1.06
N GLU A 78 10.86 6.44 2.33
CA GLU A 78 11.45 5.28 2.98
C GLU A 78 10.48 4.10 2.94
N TRP A 79 11.03 2.89 3.03
CA TRP A 79 10.24 1.67 3.20
C TRP A 79 9.51 1.69 4.56
N GLN A 80 8.25 1.27 4.54
CA GLN A 80 7.36 1.24 5.70
C GLN A 80 6.83 -0.18 5.90
N LYS A 81 7.02 -0.70 7.11
CA LYS A 81 6.34 -1.90 7.62
C LYS A 81 4.85 -1.65 7.86
N PRO A 82 4.01 -2.70 7.88
CA PRO A 82 2.61 -2.57 8.25
C PRO A 82 2.44 -1.93 9.62
N ASP A 83 1.40 -1.13 9.78
CA ASP A 83 0.95 -0.65 11.08
C ASP A 83 0.08 -1.73 11.76
N PHE A 84 -0.68 -2.48 10.96
CA PHE A 84 -1.53 -3.56 11.42
C PHE A 84 -1.48 -4.78 10.49
N VAL A 85 -1.70 -5.95 11.07
CA VAL A 85 -1.86 -7.21 10.37
C VAL A 85 -3.25 -7.76 10.68
N ASP A 86 -3.98 -8.09 9.62
CA ASP A 86 -5.25 -8.81 9.70
C ASP A 86 -5.02 -10.23 9.19
N GLU A 87 -5.17 -11.21 10.07
CA GLU A 87 -4.96 -12.62 9.73
C GLU A 87 -6.30 -13.30 9.42
N PRO A 88 -6.33 -14.30 8.51
CA PRO A 88 -7.53 -15.08 8.27
C PRO A 88 -8.14 -15.64 9.57
N GLY A 89 -9.44 -15.43 9.76
CA GLY A 89 -10.15 -15.90 10.96
C GLY A 89 -9.92 -15.06 12.22
N SER A 90 -9.20 -13.93 12.12
CA SER A 90 -9.10 -12.96 13.21
C SER A 90 -10.43 -12.22 13.42
N THR A 91 -10.66 -11.71 14.64
CA THR A 91 -11.80 -10.83 14.92
C THR A 91 -11.58 -9.39 14.43
N GLY A 92 -10.43 -9.11 13.82
CA GLY A 92 -10.04 -7.81 13.31
C GLY A 92 -8.53 -7.55 13.37
N PRO A 93 -8.05 -6.48 12.73
CA PRO A 93 -6.62 -6.18 12.62
C PRO A 93 -5.96 -5.96 13.99
N LYS A 94 -4.73 -6.46 14.12
CA LYS A 94 -3.87 -6.28 15.30
C LYS A 94 -2.65 -5.46 14.93
N ARG A 95 -2.03 -4.75 15.89
CA ARG A 95 -0.78 -4.02 15.61
C ARG A 95 0.28 -4.99 15.09
N ALA A 96 1.00 -4.56 14.06
CA ALA A 96 2.11 -5.33 13.52
C ALA A 96 3.24 -5.47 14.55
N GLY A 97 3.96 -6.59 14.49
CA GLY A 97 5.16 -6.83 15.29
C GLY A 97 6.40 -6.13 14.70
N THR A 98 7.56 -6.34 15.34
CA THR A 98 8.84 -5.75 14.89
C THR A 98 9.62 -6.63 13.91
N GLY A 99 9.15 -7.86 13.66
CA GLY A 99 9.80 -8.84 12.78
C GLY A 99 9.85 -8.41 11.30
N PRO A 100 10.50 -9.23 10.44
CA PRO A 100 10.42 -9.04 8.99
C PRO A 100 8.99 -9.24 8.50
N ASP A 101 8.53 -8.38 7.60
CA ASP A 101 7.22 -8.44 6.95
C ASP A 101 7.32 -7.78 5.57
N ILE A 102 6.22 -7.74 4.83
CA ILE A 102 6.12 -7.01 3.56
C ILE A 102 6.15 -5.52 3.86
N GLU A 103 6.96 -4.78 3.09
CA GLU A 103 7.10 -3.34 3.23
C GLU A 103 6.54 -2.63 2.00
N VAL A 104 6.12 -1.37 2.18
CA VAL A 104 5.68 -0.51 1.09
C VAL A 104 6.50 0.77 1.08
N ARG A 105 6.75 1.29 -0.12
CA ARG A 105 7.19 2.68 -0.34
C ARG A 105 6.33 3.26 -1.44
N TYR A 106 6.20 4.58 -1.46
CA TYR A 106 5.33 5.28 -2.41
C TYR A 106 5.92 6.63 -2.76
N HIS A 107 5.48 7.16 -3.89
CA HIS A 107 5.59 8.56 -4.26
C HIS A 107 4.28 8.99 -4.92
N VAL A 108 4.10 10.30 -5.07
CA VAL A 108 2.94 10.89 -5.73
C VAL A 108 3.37 11.39 -7.09
N GLU A 109 2.62 10.99 -8.12
CA GLU A 109 2.72 11.52 -9.47
C GLU A 109 1.47 12.35 -9.77
N THR A 110 1.65 13.46 -10.46
CA THR A 110 0.56 14.23 -11.04
C THR A 110 0.34 13.77 -12.47
N ALA A 111 -0.91 13.68 -12.92
CA ALA A 111 -1.28 13.21 -14.26
C ALA A 111 -0.80 14.12 -15.43
N ASP A 112 0.00 15.15 -15.14
CA ASP A 112 0.46 16.18 -16.08
C ASP A 112 1.95 16.04 -16.48
N ASP A 113 2.64 14.96 -16.10
CA ASP A 113 4.02 14.65 -16.54
C ASP A 113 4.06 13.46 -17.53
#